data_AF-A0A545BAT9-F1
#
_entry.id   AF-A0A545BAT9-F1
#
_cell.length_a   1.000
_cell.length_b   1.000
_cell.length_c   1.000
_cell.angle_alpha   90.00
_cell.angle_beta   90.00
_cell.angle_gamma   90.00
#
_symmetry.space_group_name_H-M   'P 1'
#
loop_
_entity.id
_entity.type
_entity.pdbx_description
1 polymer ?
#
loop_
_entity_poly.entity_id
_entity_poly.type
_entity_poly.pdbx_seq_one_letter_code
_entity_poly.pdbx_strand_id
1 'polypeptide(L)'
;MWVTLEEEAALVARAEREKVTVPNLLVSAALAERTDSPTGRRAAVAELMQLHNLLARSSNNINQLARQANATGEFPVEAREGLKHLRSVAMRIDRAIEGLM
;
A
#
# COMPACT_ATOMS: atom_id res chain seq x y z
N MET A 1 -31.41 -16.25 -1.01
CA MET A 1 -30.94 -15.48 -2.18
C MET A 1 -30.78 -16.49 -3.29
N TRP A 2 -31.35 -16.24 -4.47
CA TRP A 2 -31.14 -17.11 -5.62
C TRP A 2 -29.96 -16.56 -6.41
N VAL A 3 -28.92 -17.38 -6.60
CA VAL A 3 -27.77 -17.08 -7.44
C VAL A 3 -27.67 -18.18 -8.49
N THR A 4 -27.19 -17.83 -9.68
CA THR A 4 -26.83 -18.79 -10.72
C THR A 4 -25.58 -19.56 -10.32
N LEU A 5 -25.33 -20.70 -10.97
CA LEU A 5 -24.12 -21.51 -10.75
C LEU A 5 -22.83 -20.72 -11.02
N GLU A 6 -22.88 -19.82 -12.02
CA GLU A 6 -21.75 -18.96 -12.38
C GLU A 6 -21.48 -17.90 -11.31
N GLU A 7 -22.52 -17.26 -10.79
CA GLU A 7 -22.42 -16.31 -9.69
C GLU A 7 -21.94 -16.99 -8.40
N GLU A 8 -22.39 -18.20 -8.12
CA GLU A 8 -21.90 -19.00 -6.98
C GLU A 8 -20.41 -19.30 -7.11
N ALA A 9 -19.95 -19.76 -8.28
CA ALA A 9 -18.53 -20.01 -8.53
C ALA A 9 -17.69 -18.73 -8.37
N ALA A 10 -18.19 -17.59 -8.84
CA ALA A 10 -17.53 -16.30 -8.69
C ALA A 10 -17.43 -15.87 -7.21
N LEU A 11 -18.50 -16.08 -6.43
CA LEU A 11 -18.53 -15.79 -4.99
C LEU A 11 -17.56 -16.67 -4.21
N VAL A 12 -17.51 -17.98 -4.51
CA VAL A 12 -16.56 -18.93 -3.90
C VAL A 12 -15.13 -18.51 -4.20
N ALA A 13 -14.80 -18.26 -5.47
CA ALA A 13 -13.45 -17.84 -5.87
C ALA A 13 -13.03 -16.52 -5.22
N ARG A 14 -13.97 -15.57 -5.06
CA ARG A 14 -13.69 -14.30 -4.38
C ARG A 14 -13.48 -14.49 -2.87
N ALA A 15 -14.31 -15.30 -2.23
CA ALA A 15 -14.20 -15.60 -0.80
C ALA A 15 -12.87 -16.30 -0.46
N GLU A 16 -12.42 -17.22 -1.32
CA GLU A 16 -11.09 -17.86 -1.20
C GLU A 16 -9.94 -16.85 -1.30
N ARG A 17 -9.97 -15.94 -2.29
CA ARG A 17 -8.95 -14.89 -2.44
C ARG A 17 -8.88 -13.96 -1.23
N GLU A 18 -10.04 -13.60 -0.68
CA GLU A 18 -10.16 -12.70 0.48
C GLU A 18 -10.02 -13.45 1.83
N LYS A 19 -9.87 -14.79 1.81
CA LYS A 19 -9.75 -15.67 2.99
C LYS A 19 -10.91 -15.52 3.98
N VAL A 20 -12.12 -15.38 3.47
CA VAL A 20 -13.37 -15.29 4.26
C VAL A 20 -14.38 -16.33 3.77
N THR A 21 -15.46 -16.54 4.52
CA THR A 21 -16.56 -17.37 4.05
C THR A 21 -17.46 -16.59 3.09
N VAL A 22 -18.15 -17.29 2.17
CA VAL A 22 -19.11 -16.65 1.25
C VAL A 22 -20.19 -15.84 2.00
N PRO A 23 -20.80 -16.34 3.11
CA PRO A 23 -21.72 -15.52 3.90
C PRO A 23 -21.08 -14.26 4.47
N ASN A 24 -19.85 -14.32 4.99
CA ASN A 24 -19.17 -13.15 5.53
C ASN A 24 -18.84 -12.12 4.44
N LEU A 25 -18.42 -12.58 3.26
CA LEU A 25 -18.19 -11.74 2.08
C LEU A 25 -19.46 -10.98 1.68
N LEU A 26 -20.60 -11.67 1.57
CA LEU A 26 -21.88 -11.07 1.18
C LEU A 26 -22.38 -10.05 2.21
N VAL A 27 -22.33 -10.40 3.50
CA VAL A 27 -22.76 -9.51 4.59
C VAL A 27 -21.85 -8.29 4.66
N SER A 28 -20.53 -8.49 4.60
CA SER A 28 -19.56 -7.40 4.64
C SER A 28 -19.70 -6.48 3.43
N ALA A 29 -19.92 -7.01 2.23
CA ALA A 29 -20.14 -6.21 1.03
C ALA A 29 -21.48 -5.44 1.04
N ALA A 30 -22.54 -6.04 1.60
CA ALA A 30 -23.85 -5.40 1.71
C ALA A 30 -23.93 -4.35 2.81
N LEU A 31 -23.18 -4.53 3.91
CA LEU A 31 -23.15 -3.63 5.06
C LEU A 31 -21.98 -2.65 5.04
N ALA A 32 -21.03 -2.80 4.13
CA ALA A 32 -20.01 -1.79 3.90
C ALA A 32 -20.72 -0.48 3.54
N GLU A 33 -20.78 0.46 4.47
CA GLU A 33 -20.97 1.87 4.14
C GLU A 33 -19.93 2.17 3.07
N ARG A 34 -20.41 2.50 1.87
CA ARG A 34 -19.59 2.68 0.69
C ARG A 34 -18.34 3.50 1.06
N THR A 35 -17.19 2.83 1.18
CA THR A 35 -15.90 3.50 1.42
C THR A 35 -15.49 4.38 0.22
N ASP A 36 -16.30 4.36 -0.86
CA ASP A 36 -16.28 5.32 -1.96
C ASP A 36 -16.81 6.72 -1.63
N SER A 37 -17.07 7.09 -0.36
CA SER A 37 -17.35 8.50 -0.10
C SER A 37 -16.13 9.33 -0.57
N PRO A 38 -16.33 10.43 -1.34
CA PRO A 38 -15.23 11.26 -1.79
C PRO A 38 -14.33 11.74 -0.65
N THR A 39 -14.88 11.83 0.57
CA THR A 39 -14.16 12.16 1.79
C THR A 39 -13.23 11.04 2.26
N GLY A 40 -13.69 9.78 2.26
CA GLY A 40 -12.87 8.61 2.62
C GLY A 40 -11.70 8.40 1.64
N ARG A 41 -11.96 8.55 0.34
CA ARG A 41 -10.92 8.49 -0.70
C ARG A 41 -9.87 9.59 -0.52
N ARG A 42 -10.29 10.83 -0.25
CA ARG A 42 -9.35 11.95 0.03
C ARG A 42 -8.52 11.72 1.30
N ALA A 43 -9.12 11.15 2.35
CA ALA A 43 -8.40 10.82 3.58
C ALA A 43 -7.30 9.77 3.35
N ALA A 44 -7.62 8.71 2.61
CA ALA A 44 -6.66 7.67 2.26
C ALA A 44 -5.50 8.21 1.39
N VAL A 45 -5.80 9.05 0.40
CA VAL A 45 -4.76 9.72 -0.42
C VAL A 45 -3.88 10.63 0.45
N ALA A 46 -4.47 11.38 1.39
CA ALA A 46 -3.71 12.25 2.29
C ALA A 46 -2.75 11.46 3.20
N GLU A 47 -3.20 10.32 3.73
CA GLU A 47 -2.37 9.44 4.57
C GLU A 47 -1.20 8.83 3.78
N LEU A 48 -1.48 8.35 2.56
CA LEU A 48 -0.43 7.82 1.67
C LEU A 48 0.60 8.90 1.28
N MET A 49 0.16 10.12 1.02
CA MET A 49 1.06 11.26 0.75
C MET A 49 1.94 11.59 1.97
N GLN A 50 1.41 11.51 3.18
CA GLN A 50 2.21 11.70 4.40
C GLN A 50 3.28 10.61 4.56
N LEU A 51 2.93 9.36 4.31
CA LEU A 51 3.87 8.23 4.32
C LEU A 51 4.96 8.39 3.25
N HIS A 52 4.59 8.78 2.02
CA HIS A 52 5.55 9.09 0.95
C HIS A 52 6.56 10.17 1.40
N ASN A 53 6.07 11.27 1.98
CA ASN A 53 6.92 12.37 2.44
C ASN A 53 7.85 11.99 3.60
N LEU A 54 7.39 11.14 4.53
CA LEU A 54 8.22 10.56 5.58
C LEU A 54 9.36 9.72 5.00
N LEU A 55 9.03 8.90 4.00
CA LEU A 55 9.97 8.02 3.32
C LEU A 55 11.01 8.79 2.49
N ALA A 56 10.59 9.86 1.81
CA ALA A 56 11.47 10.77 1.09
C ALA A 56 12.48 11.45 2.03
N ARG A 57 12.01 11.92 3.20
CA ARG A 57 12.89 12.49 4.24
C ARG A 57 13.88 11.45 4.78
N SER A 58 13.43 10.23 5.05
CA SER A 58 14.31 9.14 5.47
C SER A 58 15.39 8.83 4.41
N SER A 59 15.00 8.78 3.13
CA SER A 59 15.93 8.57 2.01
C SER A 59 16.97 9.69 1.90
N ASN A 60 16.57 10.96 2.10
CA ASN A 60 17.49 12.09 2.12
C ASN A 60 18.48 12.01 3.28
N ASN A 61 18.03 11.60 4.47
CA ASN A 61 18.91 11.42 5.63
C ASN A 61 19.95 10.33 5.36
N ILE A 62 19.58 9.20 4.74
CA ILE A 62 20.55 8.15 4.42
C ILE A 62 21.50 8.59 3.29
N ASN A 63 21.03 9.37 2.32
CA ASN A 63 21.91 9.95 1.30
C ASN A 63 22.92 10.96 1.90
N GLN A 64 22.55 11.69 2.96
CA GLN A 64 23.47 12.55 3.70
C GLN A 64 24.50 11.72 4.48
N LEU A 65 24.06 10.67 5.18
CA LEU A 65 24.96 9.72 5.84
C LEU A 65 25.92 9.09 4.85
N ALA A 66 25.47 8.76 3.64
CA ALA A 66 26.31 8.23 2.56
C ALA A 66 27.38 9.22 2.08
N ARG A 67 27.03 10.51 1.96
CA ARG A 67 28.00 11.56 1.61
C ARG A 67 29.02 11.79 2.71
N GLN A 68 28.57 11.80 3.98
CA GLN A 68 29.46 11.94 5.14
C GLN A 68 30.41 10.74 5.24
N ALA A 69 29.91 9.53 5.07
CA ALA A 69 30.66 8.29 4.97
C ALA A 69 31.70 8.31 3.84
N ASN A 70 31.34 8.79 2.65
CA ASN A 70 32.29 8.94 1.54
C ASN A 70 33.36 10.00 1.81
N ALA A 71 33.07 11.02 2.62
CA ALA A 71 34.06 12.01 3.07
C ALA A 71 35.02 11.46 4.14
N THR A 72 34.61 10.42 4.88
CA THR A 72 35.42 9.75 5.92
C THR A 72 36.00 8.40 5.47
N GLY A 73 35.60 7.87 4.30
CA GLY A 73 36.13 6.64 3.70
C GLY A 73 35.37 5.34 4.02
N GLU A 74 34.26 5.37 4.77
CA GLU A 74 33.53 4.17 5.20
C GLU A 74 32.03 4.31 4.96
N PHE A 75 31.49 3.68 3.91
CA PHE A 75 30.04 3.51 3.74
C PHE A 75 29.63 2.06 4.03
N PRO A 76 28.80 1.80 5.07
CA PRO A 76 28.32 0.46 5.37
C PRO A 76 27.47 -0.09 4.22
N VAL A 77 27.76 -1.32 3.79
CA VAL A 77 27.04 -2.00 2.70
C VAL A 77 25.53 -2.11 3.02
N GLU A 78 25.20 -2.25 4.31
CA GLU A 78 23.86 -2.32 4.89
C GLU A 78 23.05 -1.04 4.61
N ALA A 79 23.70 0.13 4.61
CA ALA A 79 23.05 1.40 4.32
C ALA A 79 22.65 1.51 2.84
N ARG A 80 23.41 0.87 1.93
CA ARG A 80 23.09 0.84 0.49
C ARG A 80 21.83 0.03 0.21
N GLU A 81 21.69 -1.13 0.84
CA GLU A 81 20.52 -1.99 0.70
C GLU A 81 19.27 -1.36 1.35
N GLY A 82 19.44 -0.70 2.50
CA GLY A 82 18.38 0.11 3.11
C GLY A 82 17.82 1.18 2.17
N LEU A 83 18.69 1.93 1.48
CA LEU A 83 18.29 2.93 0.48
C LEU A 83 17.50 2.34 -0.70
N LYS A 84 17.92 1.17 -1.21
CA LYS A 84 17.20 0.49 -2.29
C LYS A 84 15.80 0.07 -1.83
N HIS A 85 15.70 -0.47 -0.62
CA HIS A 85 14.41 -0.89 -0.05
C HIS A 85 13.46 0.30 0.12
N LEU A 86 13.94 1.41 0.67
CA LEU A 86 13.14 2.63 0.84
C LEU A 86 12.64 3.18 -0.50
N ARG A 87 13.48 3.20 -1.53
CA ARG A 87 13.07 3.60 -2.89
C ARG A 87 11.99 2.69 -3.46
N SER A 88 12.09 1.37 -3.23
CA SER A 88 11.06 0.42 -3.64
C SER A 88 9.73 0.65 -2.91
N VAL A 89 9.75 1.04 -1.63
CA VAL A 89 8.54 1.35 -0.88
C VAL A 89 7.90 2.64 -1.40
N ALA A 90 8.69 3.66 -1.74
CA ALA A 90 8.18 4.91 -2.30
C ALA A 90 7.39 4.67 -3.58
N MET A 91 7.97 3.93 -4.54
CA MET A 91 7.32 3.58 -5.80
C MET A 91 6.05 2.72 -5.63
N ARG A 92 5.91 2.01 -4.50
CA ARG A 92 4.68 1.26 -4.20
C ARG A 92 3.58 2.18 -3.67
N ILE A 93 3.95 3.19 -2.88
CA ILE A 93 3.02 4.22 -2.39
C ILE A 93 2.51 5.07 -3.56
N ASP A 94 3.39 5.51 -4.47
CA ASP A 94 3.00 6.30 -5.64
C ASP A 94 1.96 5.57 -6.49
N ARG A 95 2.20 4.29 -6.78
CA ARG A 95 1.24 3.44 -7.52
C ARG A 95 -0.08 3.24 -6.78
N ALA A 96 -0.05 3.15 -5.45
CA ALA A 96 -1.28 3.04 -4.66
C ALA A 96 -2.09 4.36 -4.69
N ILE A 97 -1.42 5.51 -4.69
CA ILE A 97 -2.06 6.82 -4.86
C ILE A 97 -2.68 6.94 -6.25
N GLU A 98 -1.96 6.57 -7.31
CA GLU A 98 -2.47 6.58 -8.69
C GLU A 98 -3.74 5.74 -8.84
N GLY A 99 -3.80 4.55 -8.22
CA GLY A 99 -4.99 3.69 -8.25
C GLY A 99 -6.19 4.20 -7.46
N LEU A 100 -6.01 5.25 -6.65
CA LEU A 100 -7.07 5.87 -5.84
C LEU A 100 -7.60 7.18 -6.44
N MET A 101 -6.91 7.77 -7.42
CA MET A 101 -7.37 8.94 -8.18
C MET A 101 -8.29 8.53 -9.33
#